data_AF-A0A9D5AC95-F1
#
_entry.id   AF-A0A9D5AC95-F1
#
_cell.length_a   1.000
_cell.length_b   1.000
_cell.length_c   1.000
_cell.angle_alpha   90.00
_cell.angle_beta   90.00
_cell.angle_gamma   90.00
#
_symmetry.space_group_name_H-M   'P 1'
#
loop_
_entity.id
_entity.type
_entity.pdbx_description
1 polymer ?
#
loop_
_entity_poly.entity_id
_entity_poly.type
_entity_poly.pdbx_seq_one_letter_code
_entity_poly.pdbx_strand_id
1 'polypeptide(L)'
;MVDESSFFAHFMCFEVPTLDGNKSGSIDAKDDDDLGIADIDDSDSKPSAGISPVELAALNEALQDLLDGIQEDFYAVVEWACKIDPLCCISMHGITERYLSGQKADAARFVRLLLGDLESRISTMFARFVDDACHQIERSERNVRQSVLPYIPRFATLATRMEQYIAGQSRDLVDQAYTKFVSIMFVTLEKLAQTEPKYADIFLIENYAAFQNSLYDLANVVPTLAKFYHQASEAYEQSCSRHISMIIYYQFERLFQYARRIEDLIFNNVAPEEIPFQLGLSKVDFRKMLKASLSGMDRSIGAMYKKLQKNLTSEELLPSLWDKCKKDFIDKYDSFVQLVAKIYPAESVPTTQELKDLLANM
;
A
#
# COMPACT_ATOMS: atom_id res chain seq x y z
N MET A 1 33.08 20.80 21.77
CA MET A 1 32.69 20.48 23.17
C MET A 1 31.19 20.69 23.46
N VAL A 2 30.55 21.82 23.11
CA VAL A 2 29.10 22.04 23.35
C VAL A 2 28.19 21.27 22.38
N ASP A 3 28.75 20.78 21.26
CA ASP A 3 28.02 20.18 20.14
C ASP A 3 27.92 18.65 20.26
N GLU A 4 28.94 18.00 20.84
CA GLU A 4 29.00 16.56 21.07
C GLU A 4 28.03 16.14 22.18
N SER A 5 27.86 16.97 23.22
CA SER A 5 26.81 16.79 24.24
C SER A 5 25.40 16.92 23.66
N SER A 6 25.21 17.79 22.67
CA SER A 6 23.95 17.90 21.94
C SER A 6 23.71 16.65 21.11
N PHE A 7 24.72 16.18 20.36
CA PHE A 7 24.65 14.88 19.66
C PHE A 7 24.28 13.75 20.61
N PHE A 8 24.91 13.63 21.79
CA PHE A 8 24.55 12.62 22.78
C PHE A 8 23.11 12.74 23.26
N ALA A 9 22.64 13.96 23.56
CA ALA A 9 21.26 14.17 23.98
C ALA A 9 20.25 13.77 22.89
N HIS A 10 20.56 14.07 21.62
CA HIS A 10 19.73 13.72 20.48
C HIS A 10 19.81 12.22 20.17
N PHE A 11 21.02 11.65 20.07
CA PHE A 11 21.29 10.24 19.78
C PHE A 11 20.64 9.30 20.81
N MET A 12 20.65 9.69 22.09
CA MET A 12 19.99 8.96 23.17
C MET A 12 18.49 9.26 23.30
N CYS A 13 17.93 10.11 22.41
CA CYS A 13 16.54 10.57 22.43
C CYS A 13 16.11 11.19 23.78
N PHE A 14 16.98 11.98 24.42
CA PHE A 14 16.68 12.64 25.71
C PHE A 14 15.85 13.92 25.58
N GLU A 15 15.61 14.44 24.37
CA GLU A 15 14.68 15.57 24.18
C GLU A 15 13.23 15.08 24.05
N VAL A 16 12.42 15.44 25.04
CA VAL A 16 10.96 15.25 25.06
C VAL A 16 10.32 16.34 24.19
N PRO A 17 9.33 16.04 23.32
CA PRO A 17 8.60 17.09 22.61
C PRO A 17 7.91 18.00 23.63
N THR A 18 8.17 19.31 23.57
CA THR A 18 7.44 20.28 24.38
C THR A 18 5.95 20.22 24.00
N LEU A 19 5.14 19.70 24.92
CA LEU A 19 3.69 19.68 24.84
C LEU A 19 3.17 21.12 24.94
N ASP A 20 2.91 21.77 23.81
CA ASP A 20 2.23 23.07 23.82
C ASP A 20 0.73 22.90 24.09
N GLY A 21 0.39 23.07 25.36
CA GLY A 21 -0.98 23.16 25.87
C GLY A 21 -1.57 24.56 25.68
N ASN A 22 -2.43 24.69 24.67
CA ASN A 22 -3.68 25.47 24.62
C ASN A 22 -3.87 26.66 25.60
N LYS A 23 -3.76 27.90 25.10
CA LYS A 23 -4.57 29.05 25.58
C LYS A 23 -4.98 29.99 24.45
N SER A 24 -6.29 30.15 24.32
CA SER A 24 -7.01 31.13 23.51
C SER A 24 -6.84 32.56 24.02
N GLY A 25 -6.71 33.54 23.11
CA GLY A 25 -6.92 34.96 23.41
C GLY A 25 -6.22 35.90 22.43
N SER A 26 -6.98 36.48 21.52
CA SER A 26 -6.58 37.59 20.64
C SER A 26 -5.97 38.75 21.43
N ILE A 27 -4.82 39.26 20.97
CA ILE A 27 -4.39 40.68 20.94
C ILE A 27 -3.30 40.78 19.86
N ASP A 28 -3.48 41.72 18.92
CA ASP A 28 -2.42 42.19 18.03
C ASP A 28 -1.28 42.81 18.86
N ALA A 29 -0.08 42.26 18.75
CA ALA A 29 1.16 42.97 19.06
C ALA A 29 2.32 42.32 18.29
N LYS A 30 3.08 43.14 17.61
CA LYS A 30 4.41 42.83 17.12
C LYS A 30 5.30 42.55 18.34
N ASP A 31 5.95 41.40 18.38
CA ASP A 31 7.17 41.09 19.14
C ASP A 31 7.95 40.11 18.25
N ASP A 32 9.17 40.40 17.77
CA ASP A 32 10.42 40.63 18.51
C ASP A 32 10.69 39.55 19.56
N ASP A 33 10.92 38.32 19.08
CA ASP A 33 11.79 37.35 19.76
C ASP A 33 13.04 37.11 18.89
N ASP A 34 13.80 38.19 18.73
CA ASP A 34 15.20 38.20 18.34
C ASP A 34 16.03 37.67 19.50
N LEU A 35 16.25 36.34 19.53
CA LEU A 35 17.25 35.71 20.38
C LEU A 35 18.64 35.91 19.75
N GLY A 36 19.13 37.13 19.93
CA GLY A 36 20.49 37.65 19.75
C GLY A 36 21.55 36.65 19.30
N ILE A 37 21.69 36.48 17.98
CA ILE A 37 22.99 36.24 17.37
C ILE A 37 23.67 37.61 17.37
N ALA A 38 24.47 37.89 18.39
CA ALA A 38 25.31 39.07 18.40
C ALA A 38 26.23 39.01 17.16
N ASP A 39 26.00 39.93 16.22
CA ASP A 39 26.90 40.23 15.12
C ASP A 39 28.30 40.50 15.68
N ILE A 40 29.18 39.50 15.56
CA ILE A 40 30.60 39.69 15.78
C ILE A 40 31.12 40.41 14.54
N ASP A 41 31.34 41.70 14.73
CA ASP A 41 31.90 42.66 13.79
C ASP A 41 33.15 42.10 13.09
N ASP A 42 33.07 42.05 11.76
CA ASP A 42 33.99 41.40 10.83
C ASP A 42 35.16 42.35 10.51
N SER A 43 35.97 42.68 11.53
CA SER A 43 37.14 43.58 11.38
C SER A 43 38.40 43.08 12.09
N ASP A 44 38.86 41.89 11.74
CA ASP A 44 40.29 41.59 11.70
C ASP A 44 40.54 40.33 10.84
N SER A 45 40.65 40.54 9.54
CA SER A 45 41.08 39.53 8.59
C SER A 45 42.57 39.21 8.79
N LYS A 46 42.87 38.31 9.72
CA LYS A 46 44.00 37.39 9.61
C LYS A 46 43.47 36.04 9.17
N PRO A 47 44.01 35.41 8.11
CA PRO A 47 43.63 34.04 7.77
C PRO A 47 43.98 33.19 8.98
N SER A 48 42.98 32.55 9.60
CA SER A 48 43.25 31.51 10.57
C SER A 48 44.17 30.51 9.89
N ALA A 49 45.36 30.33 10.45
CA ALA A 49 46.28 29.32 9.99
C ALA A 49 45.52 27.99 10.03
N GLY A 50 45.21 27.43 8.86
CA GLY A 50 44.64 26.10 8.78
C GLY A 50 45.53 25.16 9.59
N ILE A 51 44.94 24.40 10.51
CA ILE A 51 45.64 23.41 11.32
C ILE A 51 46.53 22.61 10.38
N SER A 52 47.83 22.53 10.67
CA SER A 52 48.73 21.82 9.78
C SER A 52 48.32 20.34 9.70
N PRO A 53 48.48 19.66 8.55
CA PRO A 53 48.09 18.25 8.41
C PRO A 53 48.71 17.34 9.48
N VAL A 54 49.88 17.72 10.01
CA VAL A 54 50.61 17.01 11.07
C VAL A 54 49.95 17.21 12.44
N GLU A 55 49.53 18.44 12.78
CA GLU A 55 48.80 18.73 14.01
C GLU A 55 47.41 18.07 14.01
N LEU A 56 46.75 18.05 12.83
CA LEU A 56 45.48 17.36 12.67
C LEU A 56 45.63 15.84 12.85
N ALA A 57 46.74 15.25 12.37
CA ALA A 57 47.04 13.83 12.57
C ALA A 57 47.29 13.51 14.06
N ALA A 58 48.12 14.30 14.74
CA ALA A 58 48.40 14.12 16.16
C ALA A 58 47.14 14.29 17.04
N LEU A 59 46.26 15.23 16.69
CA LEU A 59 44.97 15.40 17.36
C LEU A 59 44.07 14.16 17.18
N ASN A 60 44.02 13.60 15.97
CA ASN A 60 43.24 12.39 15.71
C ASN A 60 43.80 11.17 16.45
N GLU A 61 45.12 11.02 16.58
CA GLU A 61 45.73 9.95 17.39
C GLU A 61 45.42 10.12 18.88
N ALA A 62 45.54 11.32 19.43
CA ALA A 62 45.20 11.57 20.83
C ALA A 62 43.70 11.35 21.12
N LEU A 63 42.82 11.70 20.18
CA LEU A 63 41.38 11.44 20.30
C LEU A 63 41.07 9.94 20.22
N GLN A 64 41.77 9.20 19.37
CA GLN A 64 41.66 7.74 19.29
C GLN A 64 42.06 7.10 20.62
N ASP A 65 43.20 7.46 21.19
CA ASP A 65 43.68 6.89 22.46
C ASP A 65 42.77 7.23 23.63
N LEU A 66 42.21 8.45 23.66
CA LEU A 66 41.29 8.89 24.72
C LEU A 66 39.94 8.17 24.67
N LEU A 67 39.44 7.92 23.47
CA LEU A 67 38.11 7.37 23.25
C LEU A 67 38.13 5.86 22.96
N ASP A 68 39.30 5.23 22.97
CA ASP A 68 39.40 3.79 22.77
C ASP A 68 38.60 3.03 23.83
N GLY A 69 37.80 2.06 23.37
CA GLY A 69 36.89 1.27 24.20
C GLY A 69 35.52 1.90 24.41
N ILE A 70 35.33 3.21 24.19
CA ILE A 70 34.02 3.85 24.34
C ILE A 70 33.00 3.30 23.34
N GLN A 71 33.49 2.80 22.19
CA GLN A 71 32.65 2.17 21.17
C GLN A 71 31.75 1.05 21.74
N GLU A 72 32.26 0.26 22.68
CA GLU A 72 31.53 -0.87 23.26
C GLU A 72 30.33 -0.39 24.09
N ASP A 73 30.47 0.72 24.80
CA ASP A 73 29.38 1.32 25.57
C ASP A 73 28.28 1.84 24.64
N PHE A 74 28.64 2.51 23.54
CA PHE A 74 27.67 2.93 22.52
C PHE A 74 26.97 1.74 21.87
N TYR A 75 27.71 0.68 21.55
CA TYR A 75 27.12 -0.54 21.00
C TYR A 75 26.13 -1.16 21.97
N ALA A 76 26.48 -1.26 23.26
CA ALA A 76 25.63 -1.79 24.30
C ALA A 76 24.35 -0.97 24.46
N VAL A 77 24.45 0.36 24.39
CA VAL A 77 23.29 1.26 24.44
C VAL A 77 22.36 1.07 23.25
N VAL A 78 22.89 1.03 22.02
CA VAL A 78 22.09 0.77 20.81
C VAL A 78 21.37 -0.57 20.91
N GLU A 79 22.07 -1.63 21.36
CA GLU A 79 21.43 -2.93 21.58
C GLU A 79 20.30 -2.86 22.60
N TRP A 80 20.55 -2.19 23.73
CA TRP A 80 19.59 -2.06 24.80
C TRP A 80 18.33 -1.31 24.33
N ALA A 81 18.52 -0.20 23.61
CA ALA A 81 17.42 0.60 23.07
C ALA A 81 16.54 -0.24 22.12
N CYS A 82 17.11 -0.91 21.11
CA CYS A 82 16.28 -1.70 20.19
C CYS A 82 15.79 -3.03 20.78
N LYS A 83 16.35 -3.52 21.90
CA LYS A 83 15.73 -4.62 22.69
C LYS A 83 14.43 -4.16 23.36
N ILE A 84 14.33 -2.90 23.76
CA ILE A 84 13.13 -2.32 24.36
C ILE A 84 12.10 -1.97 23.28
N ASP A 85 12.53 -1.19 22.28
CA ASP A 85 11.69 -0.83 21.14
C ASP A 85 12.53 -0.80 19.86
N PRO A 86 12.36 -1.79 18.95
CA PRO A 86 13.05 -1.81 17.67
C PRO A 86 12.82 -0.56 16.81
N LEU A 87 11.75 0.20 17.04
CA LEU A 87 11.47 1.42 16.28
C LEU A 87 12.40 2.58 16.66
N CYS A 88 13.02 2.55 17.85
CA CYS A 88 14.06 3.53 18.22
C CYS A 88 15.24 3.51 17.25
N CYS A 89 15.49 2.37 16.59
CA CYS A 89 16.51 2.27 15.54
C CYS A 89 16.26 3.30 14.40
N ILE A 90 15.01 3.70 14.11
CA ILE A 90 14.69 4.72 13.08
C ILE A 90 15.26 6.09 13.49
N SER A 91 14.94 6.56 14.69
CA SER A 91 15.41 7.87 15.17
C SER A 91 16.91 7.89 15.40
N MET A 92 17.48 6.83 15.99
CA MET A 92 18.93 6.72 16.17
C MET A 92 19.67 6.73 14.83
N HIS A 93 19.13 6.06 13.81
CA HIS A 93 19.71 6.10 12.45
C HIS A 93 19.66 7.52 11.88
N GLY A 94 18.52 8.21 11.97
CA GLY A 94 18.35 9.57 11.44
C GLY A 94 19.31 10.58 12.01
N ILE A 95 19.52 10.52 13.32
CA ILE A 95 20.41 11.43 14.03
C ILE A 95 21.87 11.13 13.68
N THR A 96 22.23 9.84 13.54
CA THR A 96 23.57 9.40 13.14
C THR A 96 23.89 9.85 11.70
N GLU A 97 22.98 9.61 10.76
CA GLU A 97 23.07 10.00 9.34
C GLU A 97 23.19 11.52 9.17
N ARG A 98 22.39 12.29 9.92
CA ARG A 98 22.45 13.76 9.90
C ARG A 98 23.79 14.29 10.40
N TYR A 99 24.39 13.65 11.40
CA TYR A 99 25.70 14.08 11.91
C TYR A 99 26.82 13.72 10.94
N LEU A 100 26.77 12.52 10.34
CA LEU A 100 27.72 12.07 9.33
C LEU A 100 27.72 12.96 8.07
N SER A 101 26.56 13.51 7.69
CA SER A 101 26.43 14.40 6.52
C SER A 101 26.80 15.87 6.80
N GLY A 102 27.05 16.26 8.06
CA GLY A 102 27.37 17.64 8.43
C GLY A 102 28.83 18.06 8.15
N GLN A 103 29.05 19.32 7.76
CA GLN A 103 30.37 19.92 7.46
C GLN A 103 31.40 19.86 8.63
N LYS A 104 30.95 19.66 9.88
CA LYS A 104 31.83 19.55 11.06
C LYS A 104 32.58 18.24 11.15
N ALA A 105 32.22 17.26 10.34
CA ALA A 105 32.84 15.94 10.39
C ALA A 105 34.35 16.02 10.01
N ASP A 106 34.82 17.02 9.25
CA ASP A 106 36.20 17.05 8.67
C ASP A 106 37.30 17.14 9.72
N ALA A 107 36.96 17.54 10.95
CA ALA A 107 37.91 17.71 12.04
C ALA A 107 38.10 16.46 12.94
N ALA A 108 37.21 15.47 12.90
CA ALA A 108 37.20 14.35 13.85
C ALA A 108 37.04 12.98 13.17
N ARG A 109 38.15 12.43 12.63
CA ARG A 109 38.16 11.16 11.88
C ARG A 109 37.67 9.98 12.71
N PHE A 110 38.11 9.89 13.96
CA PHE A 110 37.70 8.81 14.87
C PHE A 110 36.18 8.79 15.07
N VAL A 111 35.58 9.95 15.37
CA VAL A 111 34.13 10.08 15.61
C VAL A 111 33.34 9.67 14.37
N ARG A 112 33.80 10.03 13.16
CA ARG A 112 33.15 9.55 11.92
C ARG A 112 33.17 8.03 11.78
N LEU A 113 34.31 7.39 12.07
CA LEU A 113 34.43 5.93 11.97
C LEU A 113 33.48 5.26 12.95
N LEU A 114 33.47 5.71 14.21
CA LEU A 114 32.55 5.22 15.23
C LEU A 114 31.07 5.40 14.82
N LEU A 115 30.70 6.58 14.29
CA LEU A 115 29.33 6.83 13.85
C LEU A 115 28.94 6.00 12.63
N GLY A 116 29.86 5.77 11.69
CA GLY A 116 29.62 4.87 10.56
C GLY A 116 29.41 3.42 11.01
N ASP A 117 30.20 2.96 11.99
CA ASP A 117 30.02 1.63 12.59
C ASP A 117 28.67 1.54 13.32
N LEU A 118 28.29 2.58 14.07
CA LEU A 118 26.99 2.67 14.74
C LEU A 118 25.82 2.66 13.75
N GLU A 119 25.90 3.45 12.67
CA GLU A 119 24.89 3.49 11.60
C GLU A 119 24.67 2.09 11.00
N SER A 120 25.76 1.40 10.63
CA SER A 120 25.72 0.04 10.09
C SER A 120 25.06 -0.94 11.06
N ARG A 121 25.35 -0.81 12.35
CA ARG A 121 24.82 -1.67 13.41
C ARG A 121 23.34 -1.42 13.66
N ILE A 122 22.92 -0.16 13.73
CA ILE A 122 21.51 0.25 13.84
C ILE A 122 20.72 -0.28 12.64
N SER A 123 21.24 -0.08 11.43
CA SER A 123 20.65 -0.60 10.19
C SER A 123 20.48 -2.12 10.22
N THR A 124 21.51 -2.85 10.65
CA THR A 124 21.47 -4.32 10.74
C THR A 124 20.39 -4.79 11.73
N MET A 125 20.28 -4.10 12.88
CA MET A 125 19.28 -4.45 13.89
C MET A 125 17.85 -4.14 13.43
N PHE A 126 17.64 -3.00 12.77
CA PHE A 126 16.33 -2.67 12.20
C PHE A 126 15.96 -3.65 11.08
N ALA A 127 16.90 -4.00 10.20
CA ALA A 127 16.69 -5.00 9.16
C ALA A 127 16.28 -6.36 9.75
N ARG A 128 16.90 -6.78 10.85
CA ARG A 128 16.50 -8.02 11.56
C ARG A 128 15.06 -7.96 12.09
N PHE A 129 14.66 -6.83 12.67
CA PHE A 129 13.27 -6.63 13.10
C PHE A 129 12.30 -6.73 11.91
N VAL A 130 12.62 -6.08 10.78
CA VAL A 130 11.82 -6.16 9.56
C VAL A 130 11.72 -7.60 9.07
N ASP A 131 12.83 -8.35 9.08
CA ASP A 131 12.87 -9.75 8.65
C ASP A 131 12.03 -10.65 9.54
N ASP A 132 12.13 -10.49 10.86
CA ASP A 132 11.35 -11.25 11.82
C ASP A 132 9.85 -10.99 11.64
N ALA A 133 9.46 -9.72 11.46
CA ALA A 133 8.07 -9.35 11.19
C ALA A 133 7.57 -9.87 9.82
N CYS A 134 8.40 -9.85 8.78
CA CYS A 134 8.10 -10.47 7.49
C CYS A 134 7.89 -11.99 7.63
N HIS A 135 8.74 -12.66 8.41
CA HIS A 135 8.60 -14.09 8.65
C HIS A 135 7.29 -14.43 9.40
N GLN A 136 6.85 -13.58 10.33
CA GLN A 136 5.53 -13.76 10.96
C GLN A 136 4.38 -13.61 9.95
N ILE A 137 4.51 -12.71 8.99
CA ILE A 137 3.52 -12.53 7.91
C ILE A 137 3.47 -13.79 7.05
N GLU A 138 4.62 -14.30 6.59
CA GLU A 138 4.70 -15.52 5.76
C GLU A 138 4.08 -16.76 6.40
N ARG A 139 4.19 -16.87 7.73
CA ARG A 139 3.62 -17.96 8.53
C ARG A 139 2.13 -17.80 8.79
N SER A 140 1.52 -16.71 8.33
CA SER A 140 0.09 -16.50 8.49
C SER A 140 -0.69 -17.57 7.72
N GLU A 141 -1.70 -18.11 8.39
CA GLU A 141 -2.60 -19.10 7.82
C GLU A 141 -3.98 -18.49 7.61
N ARG A 142 -4.69 -18.99 6.60
CA ARG A 142 -6.07 -18.58 6.37
C ARG A 142 -6.96 -19.19 7.45
N ASN A 143 -7.65 -18.35 8.20
CA ASN A 143 -8.66 -18.78 9.15
C ASN A 143 -10.05 -18.71 8.50
N VAL A 144 -10.77 -19.83 8.45
CA VAL A 144 -12.12 -19.90 7.85
C VAL A 144 -13.12 -18.94 8.52
N ARG A 145 -12.86 -18.53 9.77
CA ARG A 145 -13.73 -17.60 10.52
C ARG A 145 -13.37 -16.13 10.35
N GLN A 146 -12.21 -15.80 9.78
CA GLN A 146 -11.74 -14.43 9.62
C GLN A 146 -11.39 -14.19 8.16
N SER A 147 -12.21 -13.39 7.48
CA SER A 147 -11.93 -13.07 6.09
C SER A 147 -10.71 -12.15 5.94
N VAL A 148 -10.57 -11.16 6.82
CA VAL A 148 -9.42 -10.23 6.80
C VAL A 148 -8.25 -10.80 7.61
N LEU A 149 -7.06 -10.81 7.02
CA LEU A 149 -5.85 -11.30 7.64
C LEU A 149 -5.36 -10.36 8.75
N PRO A 150 -5.01 -10.87 9.96
CA PRO A 150 -4.67 -10.01 11.10
C PRO A 150 -3.46 -9.11 10.90
N TYR A 151 -2.54 -9.47 10.00
CA TYR A 151 -1.36 -8.65 9.74
C TYR A 151 -1.69 -7.34 9.01
N ILE A 152 -2.84 -7.23 8.33
CA ILE A 152 -3.24 -6.00 7.62
C ILE A 152 -3.45 -4.83 8.59
N PRO A 153 -4.36 -4.92 9.59
CA PRO A 153 -4.53 -3.83 10.55
C PRO A 153 -3.28 -3.63 11.42
N ARG A 154 -2.53 -4.70 11.73
CA ARG A 154 -1.27 -4.59 12.49
C ARG A 154 -0.21 -3.80 11.73
N PHE A 155 -0.11 -4.00 10.42
CA PHE A 155 0.82 -3.23 9.58
C PHE A 155 0.47 -1.75 9.58
N ALA A 156 -0.82 -1.39 9.47
CA ALA A 156 -1.23 0.01 9.52
C ALA A 156 -0.84 0.68 10.85
N THR A 157 -1.07 0.00 11.98
CA THR A 157 -0.62 0.50 13.30
C THR A 157 0.91 0.62 13.37
N LEU A 158 1.63 -0.36 12.84
CA LEU A 158 3.10 -0.33 12.79
C LEU A 158 3.59 0.85 11.94
N ALA A 159 3.04 1.05 10.76
CA ALA A 159 3.41 2.15 9.86
C ALA A 159 3.12 3.51 10.50
N THR A 160 1.97 3.70 11.15
CA THR A 160 1.70 4.93 11.91
C THR A 160 2.75 5.18 12.98
N ARG A 161 3.17 4.15 13.72
CA ARG A 161 4.24 4.29 14.71
C ARG A 161 5.57 4.61 14.03
N MET A 162 5.95 3.91 12.96
CA MET A 162 7.19 4.17 12.22
C MET A 162 7.28 5.62 11.75
N GLU A 163 6.19 6.18 11.20
CA GLU A 163 6.13 7.59 10.80
C GLU A 163 6.33 8.57 11.97
N GLN A 164 5.91 8.22 13.20
CA GLN A 164 6.18 9.05 14.38
C GLN A 164 7.67 9.12 14.75
N TYR A 165 8.44 8.05 14.49
CA TYR A 165 9.88 8.00 14.79
C TYR A 165 10.76 8.62 13.70
N ILE A 166 10.23 8.80 12.48
CA ILE A 166 10.98 9.36 11.35
C ILE A 166 11.36 10.82 11.60
N ALA A 167 10.44 11.66 12.09
CA ALA A 167 10.66 13.10 12.33
C ALA A 167 11.44 13.84 11.20
N GLY A 168 11.29 13.40 9.95
CA GLY A 168 11.97 13.96 8.76
C GLY A 168 13.38 13.43 8.46
N GLN A 169 13.85 12.36 9.13
CA GLN A 169 15.17 11.76 8.96
C GLN A 169 15.05 10.25 8.62
N SER A 170 16.06 9.66 7.96
CA SER A 170 16.09 8.23 7.59
C SER A 170 14.87 7.69 6.85
N ARG A 171 14.33 8.51 5.95
CA ARG A 171 13.21 8.13 5.07
C ARG A 171 13.53 6.88 4.24
N ASP A 172 14.74 6.79 3.69
CA ASP A 172 15.14 5.68 2.83
C ASP A 172 15.16 4.33 3.56
N LEU A 173 15.57 4.31 4.83
CA LEU A 173 15.57 3.10 5.66
C LEU A 173 14.13 2.58 5.88
N VAL A 174 13.21 3.50 6.18
CA VAL A 174 11.80 3.16 6.44
C VAL A 174 11.07 2.79 5.15
N ASP A 175 11.33 3.49 4.05
CA ASP A 175 10.72 3.20 2.76
C ASP A 175 11.15 1.83 2.20
N GLN A 176 12.40 1.43 2.46
CA GLN A 176 12.86 0.07 2.19
C GLN A 176 12.12 -0.98 3.04
N ALA A 177 11.90 -0.69 4.33
CA ALA A 177 11.13 -1.57 5.19
C ALA A 177 9.67 -1.71 4.73
N TYR A 178 9.00 -0.60 4.37
CA TYR A 178 7.65 -0.65 3.78
C TYR A 178 7.61 -1.48 2.51
N THR A 179 8.60 -1.29 1.64
CA THR A 179 8.70 -2.09 0.41
C THR A 179 8.76 -3.58 0.73
N LYS A 180 9.56 -3.97 1.73
CA LYS A 180 9.68 -5.37 2.15
C LYS A 180 8.40 -5.91 2.79
N PHE A 181 7.83 -5.17 3.74
CA PHE A 181 6.59 -5.54 4.42
C PHE A 181 5.43 -5.73 3.44
N VAL A 182 5.14 -4.73 2.62
CA VAL A 182 3.96 -4.80 1.75
C VAL A 182 4.14 -5.84 0.65
N SER A 183 5.36 -5.97 0.11
CA SER A 183 5.65 -7.03 -0.87
C SER A 183 5.36 -8.42 -0.29
N ILE A 184 5.82 -8.71 0.93
CA ILE A 184 5.57 -10.02 1.53
C ILE A 184 4.10 -10.22 1.92
N MET A 185 3.41 -9.14 2.35
CA MET A 185 1.98 -9.16 2.65
C MET A 185 1.15 -9.53 1.42
N PHE A 186 1.43 -8.93 0.26
CA PHE A 186 0.70 -9.21 -0.98
C PHE A 186 1.02 -10.60 -1.53
N VAL A 187 2.29 -11.00 -1.56
CA VAL A 187 2.68 -12.36 -1.98
C VAL A 187 2.00 -13.42 -1.10
N THR A 188 1.99 -13.21 0.22
CA THR A 188 1.34 -14.13 1.16
C THR A 188 -0.18 -14.13 0.97
N LEU A 189 -0.80 -12.96 0.81
CA LEU A 189 -2.24 -12.83 0.56
C LEU A 189 -2.67 -13.60 -0.69
N GLU A 190 -1.96 -13.39 -1.81
CA GLU A 190 -2.24 -14.09 -3.08
C GLU A 190 -2.06 -15.60 -2.93
N LYS A 191 -0.97 -16.04 -2.29
CA LYS A 191 -0.75 -17.48 -2.00
C LYS A 191 -1.89 -18.08 -1.18
N LEU A 192 -2.36 -17.38 -0.15
CA LEU A 192 -3.45 -17.83 0.70
C LEU A 192 -4.79 -17.84 -0.04
N ALA A 193 -5.04 -16.91 -0.96
CA ALA A 193 -6.23 -16.91 -1.81
C ALA A 193 -6.33 -18.18 -2.66
N GLN A 194 -5.19 -18.70 -3.14
CA GLN A 194 -5.15 -19.92 -3.96
C GLN A 194 -5.43 -21.22 -3.19
N THR A 195 -5.48 -21.18 -1.85
CA THR A 195 -5.81 -22.38 -1.04
C THR A 195 -7.23 -22.88 -1.29
N GLU A 196 -8.18 -21.98 -1.58
CA GLU A 196 -9.53 -22.34 -2.03
C GLU A 196 -9.93 -21.47 -3.24
N PRO A 197 -9.62 -21.91 -4.47
CA PRO A 197 -9.83 -21.11 -5.68
C PRO A 197 -11.26 -20.60 -5.87
N LYS A 198 -12.26 -21.32 -5.35
CA LYS A 198 -13.67 -20.94 -5.40
C LYS A 198 -13.97 -19.61 -4.69
N TYR A 199 -13.22 -19.28 -3.64
CA TYR A 199 -13.42 -18.10 -2.81
C TYR A 199 -12.27 -17.08 -2.93
N ALA A 200 -11.30 -17.35 -3.82
CA ALA A 200 -10.10 -16.54 -3.98
C ALA A 200 -10.41 -15.06 -4.23
N ASP A 201 -11.23 -14.74 -5.22
CA ASP A 201 -11.52 -13.34 -5.56
C ASP A 201 -12.21 -12.59 -4.41
N ILE A 202 -13.14 -13.24 -3.70
CA ILE A 202 -13.82 -12.62 -2.55
C ILE A 202 -12.82 -12.35 -1.43
N PHE A 203 -11.98 -13.33 -1.12
CA PHE A 203 -10.95 -13.18 -0.10
C PHE A 203 -9.99 -12.02 -0.44
N LEU A 204 -9.58 -11.90 -1.71
CA LEU A 204 -8.75 -10.78 -2.18
C LEU A 204 -9.49 -9.45 -2.08
N ILE A 205 -10.75 -9.38 -2.51
CA ILE A 205 -11.60 -8.17 -2.42
C ILE A 205 -11.64 -7.66 -0.98
N GLU A 206 -11.93 -8.52 -0.01
CA GLU A 206 -12.09 -8.11 1.39
C GLU A 206 -10.75 -7.67 2.02
N ASN A 207 -9.66 -8.37 1.71
CA ASN A 207 -8.34 -8.04 2.25
C ASN A 207 -7.75 -6.78 1.62
N TYR A 208 -7.86 -6.60 0.30
CA TYR A 208 -7.38 -5.37 -0.34
C TYR A 208 -8.22 -4.14 0.05
N ALA A 209 -9.54 -4.30 0.23
CA ALA A 209 -10.38 -3.22 0.78
C ALA A 209 -9.97 -2.87 2.22
N ALA A 210 -9.73 -3.87 3.07
CA ALA A 210 -9.25 -3.63 4.43
C ALA A 210 -7.88 -2.94 4.45
N PHE A 211 -6.97 -3.32 3.55
CA PHE A 211 -5.66 -2.68 3.40
C PHE A 211 -5.79 -1.22 2.98
N GLN A 212 -6.61 -0.92 1.95
CA GLN A 212 -6.88 0.45 1.51
C GLN A 212 -7.46 1.30 2.64
N ASN A 213 -8.53 0.82 3.29
CA ASN A 213 -9.15 1.55 4.40
C ASN A 213 -8.18 1.81 5.55
N SER A 214 -7.30 0.85 5.86
CA SER A 214 -6.35 0.99 6.97
C SER A 214 -5.17 1.91 6.66
N LEU A 215 -4.82 2.10 5.38
CA LEU A 215 -3.68 2.93 4.96
C LEU A 215 -4.05 4.26 4.33
N TYR A 216 -5.34 4.57 4.16
CA TYR A 216 -5.79 5.76 3.44
C TYR A 216 -5.08 7.05 3.89
N ASP A 217 -5.07 7.34 5.19
CA ASP A 217 -4.44 8.57 5.72
C ASP A 217 -2.92 8.58 5.51
N LEU A 218 -2.26 7.44 5.73
CA LEU A 218 -0.81 7.30 5.53
C LEU A 218 -0.41 7.42 4.06
N ALA A 219 -1.18 6.83 3.16
CA ALA A 219 -0.94 6.88 1.72
C ALA A 219 -1.02 8.31 1.16
N ASN A 220 -1.82 9.19 1.78
CA ASN A 220 -1.93 10.59 1.37
C ASN A 220 -0.68 11.41 1.71
N VAL A 221 0.13 10.98 2.69
CA VAL A 221 1.30 11.73 3.18
C VAL A 221 2.63 11.02 2.97
N VAL A 222 2.62 9.71 2.73
CA VAL A 222 3.82 8.87 2.50
C VAL A 222 3.82 8.33 1.06
N PRO A 223 4.69 8.87 0.16
CA PRO A 223 4.71 8.47 -1.25
C PRO A 223 4.94 6.99 -1.50
N THR A 224 5.82 6.36 -0.71
CA THR A 224 6.11 4.92 -0.83
C THR A 224 4.88 4.07 -0.52
N LEU A 225 4.07 4.44 0.49
CA LEU A 225 2.81 3.77 0.80
C LEU A 225 1.72 4.09 -0.23
N ALA A 226 1.71 5.30 -0.82
CA ALA A 226 0.79 5.66 -1.91
C ALA A 226 0.91 4.70 -3.11
N LYS A 227 2.14 4.35 -3.50
CA LYS A 227 2.39 3.36 -4.55
C LYS A 227 1.71 2.03 -4.25
N PHE A 228 1.86 1.53 -3.02
CA PHE A 228 1.26 0.25 -2.61
C PHE A 228 -0.26 0.34 -2.45
N TYR A 229 -0.78 1.49 -2.03
CA TYR A 229 -2.21 1.76 -2.01
C TYR A 229 -2.81 1.64 -3.42
N HIS A 230 -2.18 2.25 -4.43
CA HIS A 230 -2.62 2.13 -5.82
C HIS A 230 -2.52 0.70 -6.36
N GLN A 231 -1.47 -0.04 -6.02
CA GLN A 231 -1.35 -1.47 -6.37
C GLN A 231 -2.49 -2.29 -5.74
N ALA A 232 -2.82 -2.04 -4.47
CA ALA A 232 -3.96 -2.68 -3.82
C ALA A 232 -5.30 -2.30 -4.48
N SER A 233 -5.46 -1.04 -4.91
CA SER A 233 -6.64 -0.58 -5.67
C SER A 233 -6.77 -1.32 -6.99
N GLU A 234 -5.69 -1.46 -7.75
CA GLU A 234 -5.72 -2.20 -9.01
C GLU A 234 -6.06 -3.69 -8.78
N ALA A 235 -5.40 -4.36 -7.83
CA ALA A 235 -5.66 -5.76 -7.51
C ALA A 235 -7.09 -6.00 -6.98
N TYR A 236 -7.63 -5.05 -6.21
CA TYR A 236 -9.01 -5.03 -5.77
C TYR A 236 -9.97 -4.95 -6.96
N GLU A 237 -9.75 -4.00 -7.89
CA GLU A 237 -10.60 -3.83 -9.08
C GLU A 237 -10.58 -5.06 -9.99
N GLN A 238 -9.38 -5.64 -10.21
CA GLN A 238 -9.24 -6.88 -10.99
C GLN A 238 -10.00 -8.04 -10.35
N SER A 239 -9.92 -8.20 -9.04
CA SER A 239 -10.65 -9.25 -8.30
C SER A 239 -12.15 -9.01 -8.32
N CYS A 240 -12.61 -7.75 -8.17
CA CYS A 240 -14.02 -7.37 -8.35
C CYS A 240 -14.51 -7.78 -9.75
N SER A 241 -13.78 -7.40 -10.80
CA SER A 241 -14.14 -7.69 -12.18
C SER A 241 -14.27 -9.19 -12.45
N ARG A 242 -13.29 -10.00 -12.00
CA ARG A 242 -13.32 -11.46 -12.11
C ARG A 242 -14.50 -12.07 -11.38
N HIS A 243 -14.73 -11.67 -10.13
CA HIS A 243 -15.83 -12.20 -9.32
C HIS A 243 -17.20 -11.87 -9.91
N ILE A 244 -17.40 -10.61 -10.30
CA ILE A 244 -18.64 -10.12 -10.91
C ILE A 244 -18.89 -10.84 -12.23
N SER A 245 -17.88 -10.92 -13.10
CA SER A 245 -17.99 -11.65 -14.36
C SER A 245 -18.36 -13.11 -14.11
N MET A 246 -17.75 -13.79 -13.13
CA MET A 246 -18.10 -15.17 -12.78
C MET A 246 -19.57 -15.31 -12.36
N ILE A 247 -20.11 -14.36 -11.58
CA ILE A 247 -21.53 -14.38 -11.18
C ILE A 247 -22.45 -14.17 -12.38
N ILE A 248 -22.13 -13.19 -13.24
CA ILE A 248 -22.91 -12.88 -14.44
C ILE A 248 -22.93 -14.08 -15.39
N TYR A 249 -21.76 -14.64 -15.72
CA TYR A 249 -21.66 -15.81 -16.60
C TYR A 249 -22.34 -17.04 -15.99
N TYR A 250 -22.28 -17.21 -14.67
CA TYR A 250 -23.01 -18.30 -14.03
C TYR A 250 -24.53 -18.13 -14.16
N GLN A 251 -25.05 -16.91 -13.98
CA GLN A 251 -26.49 -16.68 -14.02
C GLN A 251 -27.06 -16.67 -15.44
N PHE A 252 -26.30 -16.13 -16.40
CA PHE A 252 -26.69 -15.97 -17.80
C PHE A 252 -25.86 -16.85 -18.73
N GLU A 253 -25.46 -18.03 -18.25
CA GLU A 253 -24.56 -18.96 -18.94
C GLU A 253 -24.99 -19.23 -20.38
N ARG A 254 -26.27 -19.56 -20.58
CA ARG A 254 -26.83 -19.89 -21.90
C ARG A 254 -26.75 -18.71 -22.88
N LEU A 255 -26.99 -17.50 -22.39
CA LEU A 255 -26.95 -16.27 -23.20
C LEU A 255 -25.53 -16.03 -23.71
N PHE A 256 -24.57 -16.05 -22.78
CA PHE A 256 -23.20 -15.70 -23.09
C PHE A 256 -22.42 -16.84 -23.77
N GLN A 257 -22.77 -18.10 -23.54
CA GLN A 257 -22.25 -19.21 -24.34
C GLN A 257 -22.74 -19.13 -25.79
N TYR A 258 -23.98 -18.72 -26.01
CA TYR A 258 -24.50 -18.49 -27.36
C TYR A 258 -23.76 -17.35 -28.06
N ALA A 259 -23.55 -16.23 -27.36
CA ALA A 259 -22.75 -15.10 -27.85
C ALA A 259 -21.33 -15.53 -28.25
N ARG A 260 -20.64 -16.24 -27.35
CA ARG A 260 -19.28 -16.73 -27.58
C ARG A 260 -19.18 -17.66 -28.80
N ARG A 261 -20.16 -18.54 -29.02
CA ARG A 261 -20.19 -19.38 -30.23
C ARG A 261 -20.30 -18.57 -31.52
N ILE A 262 -21.02 -17.45 -31.50
CA ILE A 262 -21.07 -16.53 -32.65
C ILE A 262 -19.71 -15.86 -32.84
N GLU A 263 -19.13 -15.34 -31.76
CA GLU A 263 -17.80 -14.69 -31.79
C GLU A 263 -16.72 -15.64 -32.32
N ASP A 264 -16.70 -16.89 -31.89
CA ASP A 264 -15.77 -17.92 -32.35
C ASP A 264 -15.91 -18.18 -33.87
N LEU A 265 -17.13 -18.17 -34.41
CA LEU A 265 -17.35 -18.33 -35.85
C LEU A 265 -16.90 -17.11 -36.65
N ILE A 266 -17.17 -15.90 -36.13
CA ILE A 266 -16.68 -14.65 -36.74
C ILE A 266 -15.15 -14.63 -36.74
N PHE A 267 -14.52 -15.03 -35.63
CA PHE A 267 -13.07 -15.15 -35.52
C PHE A 267 -12.47 -16.15 -36.53
N ASN A 268 -13.21 -17.22 -36.83
CA ASN A 268 -12.86 -18.21 -37.85
C ASN A 268 -13.27 -17.80 -39.29
N ASN A 269 -13.55 -16.51 -39.52
CA ASN A 269 -13.91 -15.91 -40.82
C ASN A 269 -15.19 -16.46 -41.46
N VAL A 270 -16.14 -16.96 -40.66
CA VAL A 270 -17.49 -17.26 -41.16
C VAL A 270 -18.25 -15.96 -41.37
N ALA A 271 -18.85 -15.78 -42.55
CA ALA A 271 -19.60 -14.57 -42.85
C ALA A 271 -20.83 -14.45 -41.92
N PRO A 272 -21.17 -13.25 -41.41
CA PRO A 272 -22.32 -13.03 -40.53
C PRO A 272 -23.64 -13.62 -41.06
N GLU A 273 -23.83 -13.60 -42.37
CA GLU A 273 -25.00 -14.11 -43.08
C GLU A 273 -25.07 -15.65 -43.09
N GLU A 274 -23.93 -16.33 -42.93
CA GLU A 274 -23.82 -17.79 -42.89
C GLU A 274 -24.05 -18.37 -41.49
N ILE A 275 -23.85 -17.57 -40.44
CA ILE A 275 -23.98 -17.98 -39.04
C ILE A 275 -25.38 -18.55 -38.72
N PRO A 276 -26.50 -17.97 -39.19
CA PRO A 276 -27.84 -18.53 -38.97
C PRO A 276 -28.07 -19.92 -39.57
N PHE A 277 -27.20 -20.38 -40.48
CA PHE A 277 -27.27 -21.72 -41.08
C PHE A 277 -26.40 -22.75 -40.35
N GLN A 278 -25.61 -22.32 -39.36
CA GLN A 278 -24.80 -23.20 -38.53
C GLN A 278 -25.66 -23.95 -37.51
N LEU A 279 -25.24 -25.17 -37.17
CA LEU A 279 -26.00 -26.06 -36.27
C LEU A 279 -26.21 -25.42 -34.88
N GLY A 280 -27.47 -25.24 -34.49
CA GLY A 280 -27.84 -24.66 -33.20
C GLY A 280 -27.77 -23.13 -33.14
N LEU A 281 -27.55 -22.46 -34.27
CA LEU A 281 -27.58 -21.00 -34.41
C LEU A 281 -28.70 -20.54 -35.36
N SER A 282 -29.69 -21.40 -35.62
CA SER A 282 -30.83 -20.97 -36.42
C SER A 282 -31.62 -19.87 -35.72
N LYS A 283 -32.42 -19.10 -36.48
CA LYS A 283 -33.36 -18.12 -35.91
C LYS A 283 -34.29 -18.73 -34.86
N VAL A 284 -34.67 -20.00 -35.05
CA VAL A 284 -35.50 -20.73 -34.09
C VAL A 284 -34.72 -21.01 -32.79
N ASP A 285 -33.46 -21.42 -32.90
CA ASP A 285 -32.59 -21.68 -31.75
C ASP A 285 -32.28 -20.38 -31.00
N PHE A 286 -32.05 -19.28 -31.72
CA PHE A 286 -31.88 -17.95 -31.14
C PHE A 286 -33.08 -17.55 -30.27
N ARG A 287 -34.31 -17.60 -30.81
CA ARG A 287 -35.53 -17.27 -30.04
C ARG A 287 -35.72 -18.17 -28.83
N LYS A 288 -35.44 -19.47 -28.96
CA LYS A 288 -35.50 -20.42 -27.83
C LYS A 288 -34.51 -20.06 -26.74
N MET A 289 -33.27 -19.75 -27.11
CA MET A 289 -32.22 -19.33 -26.18
C MET A 289 -32.59 -18.01 -25.49
N LEU A 290 -33.06 -17.02 -26.25
CA LEU A 290 -33.45 -15.71 -25.73
C LEU A 290 -34.57 -15.85 -24.69
N LYS A 291 -35.63 -16.61 -25.04
CA LYS A 291 -36.72 -16.89 -24.10
C LYS A 291 -36.22 -17.62 -22.85
N ALA A 292 -35.37 -18.63 -23.01
CA ALA A 292 -34.86 -19.40 -21.87
C ALA A 292 -33.94 -18.61 -20.95
N SER A 293 -33.22 -17.61 -21.46
CA SER A 293 -32.24 -16.82 -20.71
C SER A 293 -32.83 -15.56 -20.10
N LEU A 294 -33.80 -14.94 -20.77
CA LEU A 294 -34.39 -13.65 -20.35
C LEU A 294 -35.77 -13.80 -19.70
N SER A 295 -36.41 -14.98 -19.77
CA SER A 295 -37.64 -15.21 -19.00
C SER A 295 -37.35 -15.28 -17.49
N GLY A 296 -38.09 -14.50 -16.71
CA GLY A 296 -37.87 -14.41 -15.26
C GLY A 296 -36.63 -13.61 -14.86
N MET A 297 -36.30 -12.57 -15.63
CA MET A 297 -35.14 -11.71 -15.42
C MET A 297 -35.00 -11.17 -13.99
N ASP A 298 -36.10 -10.76 -13.34
CA ASP A 298 -36.09 -10.30 -11.94
C ASP A 298 -35.55 -11.37 -10.98
N ARG A 299 -35.91 -12.63 -11.22
CA ARG A 299 -35.43 -13.77 -10.41
C ARG A 299 -33.95 -14.01 -10.64
N SER A 300 -33.49 -13.89 -11.88
CA SER A 300 -32.07 -14.04 -12.23
C SER A 300 -31.22 -12.94 -11.61
N ILE A 301 -31.67 -11.68 -11.68
CA ILE A 301 -30.98 -10.54 -11.07
C ILE A 301 -30.98 -10.67 -9.55
N GLY A 302 -32.11 -11.06 -8.95
CA GLY A 302 -32.17 -11.34 -7.51
C GLY A 302 -31.25 -12.49 -7.09
N ALA A 303 -31.02 -13.48 -7.95
CA ALA A 303 -30.05 -14.55 -7.70
C ALA A 303 -28.61 -14.05 -7.76
N MET A 304 -28.26 -13.13 -8.69
CA MET A 304 -26.94 -12.49 -8.71
C MET A 304 -26.68 -11.71 -7.42
N TYR A 305 -27.62 -10.86 -7.00
CA TYR A 305 -27.52 -10.09 -5.77
C TYR A 305 -27.32 -11.01 -4.56
N LYS A 306 -28.15 -12.05 -4.42
CA LYS A 306 -28.03 -13.02 -3.32
C LYS A 306 -26.68 -13.76 -3.33
N LYS A 307 -26.13 -14.03 -4.52
CA LYS A 307 -24.84 -14.72 -4.66
C LYS A 307 -23.68 -13.81 -4.26
N LEU A 308 -23.74 -12.52 -4.60
CA LEU A 308 -22.81 -11.51 -4.08
C LEU A 308 -22.91 -11.41 -2.55
N GLN A 309 -24.12 -11.22 -2.01
CA GLN A 309 -24.35 -11.06 -0.57
C GLN A 309 -23.86 -12.26 0.24
N LYS A 310 -24.18 -13.49 -0.17
CA LYS A 310 -23.85 -14.70 0.60
C LYS A 310 -22.34 -14.94 0.72
N ASN A 311 -21.59 -14.46 -0.26
CA ASN A 311 -20.16 -14.72 -0.36
C ASN A 311 -19.34 -13.72 0.46
N LEU A 312 -19.86 -12.52 0.70
CA LEU A 312 -19.19 -11.45 1.43
C LEU A 312 -19.35 -11.62 2.95
N THR A 313 -18.29 -11.30 3.68
CA THR A 313 -18.29 -11.13 5.13
C THR A 313 -18.55 -9.66 5.50
N SER A 314 -18.03 -8.72 4.71
CA SER A 314 -18.25 -7.28 4.87
C SER A 314 -19.47 -6.81 4.07
N GLU A 315 -20.55 -6.45 4.77
CA GLU A 315 -21.77 -5.92 4.16
C GLU A 315 -21.57 -4.52 3.54
N GLU A 316 -20.57 -3.76 4.01
CA GLU A 316 -20.29 -2.40 3.54
C GLU A 316 -19.80 -2.37 2.07
N LEU A 317 -19.20 -3.47 1.60
CA LEU A 317 -18.73 -3.59 0.22
C LEU A 317 -19.88 -3.91 -0.77
N LEU A 318 -21.00 -4.43 -0.26
CA LEU A 318 -22.09 -4.96 -1.09
C LEU A 318 -22.71 -3.89 -2.01
N PRO A 319 -23.03 -2.65 -1.58
CA PRO A 319 -23.62 -1.65 -2.47
C PRO A 319 -22.70 -1.32 -3.66
N SER A 320 -21.42 -1.08 -3.41
CA SER A 320 -20.44 -0.76 -4.46
C SER A 320 -20.26 -1.93 -5.44
N LEU A 321 -20.13 -3.15 -4.92
CA LEU A 321 -20.02 -4.36 -5.75
C LEU A 321 -21.28 -4.62 -6.56
N TRP A 322 -22.45 -4.31 -5.99
CA TRP A 322 -23.72 -4.45 -6.69
C TRP A 322 -23.83 -3.44 -7.84
N ASP A 323 -23.49 -2.18 -7.62
CA ASP A 323 -23.49 -1.17 -8.68
C ASP A 323 -22.52 -1.52 -9.81
N LYS A 324 -21.32 -2.02 -9.47
CA LYS A 324 -20.38 -2.56 -10.47
C LYS A 324 -20.95 -3.76 -11.22
N CYS A 325 -21.63 -4.67 -10.52
CA CYS A 325 -22.26 -5.84 -11.14
C CYS A 325 -23.36 -5.46 -12.11
N LYS A 326 -24.21 -4.49 -11.74
CA LYS A 326 -25.25 -3.95 -12.63
C LYS A 326 -24.62 -3.35 -13.89
N LYS A 327 -23.58 -2.52 -13.72
CA LYS A 327 -22.87 -1.89 -14.84
C LYS A 327 -22.25 -2.94 -15.77
N ASP A 328 -21.47 -3.88 -15.25
CA ASP A 328 -20.79 -4.90 -16.06
C ASP A 328 -21.79 -5.83 -16.76
N PHE A 329 -22.91 -6.18 -16.11
CA PHE A 329 -23.98 -6.94 -16.76
C PHE A 329 -24.58 -6.18 -17.94
N ILE A 330 -24.86 -4.89 -17.77
CA ILE A 330 -25.38 -4.03 -18.84
C ILE A 330 -24.38 -3.92 -19.99
N ASP A 331 -23.10 -3.69 -19.72
CA ASP A 331 -22.07 -3.54 -20.75
C ASP A 331 -21.88 -4.85 -21.55
N LYS A 332 -21.89 -6.01 -20.86
CA LYS A 332 -21.86 -7.32 -21.53
C LYS A 332 -23.13 -7.60 -22.33
N TYR A 333 -24.30 -7.23 -21.81
CA TYR A 333 -25.57 -7.41 -22.52
C TYR A 333 -25.65 -6.52 -23.76
N ASP A 334 -25.17 -5.28 -23.68
CA ASP A 334 -25.13 -4.36 -24.83
C ASP A 334 -24.24 -4.93 -25.94
N SER A 335 -23.07 -5.47 -25.58
CA SER A 335 -22.17 -6.17 -26.52
C SER A 335 -22.87 -7.34 -27.19
N PHE A 336 -23.66 -8.13 -26.46
CA PHE A 336 -24.50 -9.18 -27.01
C PHE A 336 -25.56 -8.64 -27.97
N VAL A 337 -26.28 -7.57 -27.61
CA VAL A 337 -27.31 -6.95 -28.46
C VAL A 337 -26.70 -6.47 -29.79
N GLN A 338 -25.55 -5.80 -29.73
CA GLN A 338 -24.83 -5.35 -30.93
C GLN A 338 -24.38 -6.52 -31.81
N LEU A 339 -23.92 -7.62 -31.19
CA LEU A 339 -23.51 -8.83 -31.90
C LEU A 339 -24.70 -9.45 -32.64
N VAL A 340 -25.82 -9.66 -31.94
CA VAL A 340 -26.99 -10.34 -32.53
C VAL A 340 -27.74 -9.46 -33.53
N ALA A 341 -27.67 -8.13 -33.42
CA ALA A 341 -28.25 -7.23 -34.42
C ALA A 341 -27.58 -7.41 -35.81
N LYS A 342 -26.29 -7.78 -35.84
CA LYS A 342 -25.56 -8.07 -37.09
C LYS A 342 -25.98 -9.42 -37.70
N ILE A 343 -26.25 -10.41 -36.86
CA ILE A 343 -26.53 -11.79 -37.31
C ILE A 343 -28.04 -12.01 -37.59
N TYR A 344 -28.89 -11.39 -36.78
CA TYR A 344 -30.35 -11.58 -36.77
C TYR A 344 -31.09 -10.23 -36.82
N PRO A 345 -30.91 -9.41 -37.87
CA PRO A 345 -31.44 -8.05 -37.93
C PRO A 345 -32.98 -7.94 -37.88
N ALA A 346 -33.69 -9.03 -38.16
CA ALA A 346 -35.15 -9.10 -38.13
C ALA A 346 -35.72 -9.63 -36.79
N GLU A 347 -34.86 -10.04 -35.84
CA GLU A 347 -35.30 -10.55 -34.54
C GLU A 347 -35.41 -9.42 -33.52
N SER A 348 -36.48 -9.44 -32.72
CA SER A 348 -36.67 -8.50 -31.63
C SER A 348 -35.96 -9.00 -30.38
N VAL A 349 -35.11 -8.15 -29.80
CA VAL A 349 -34.34 -8.41 -28.58
C VAL A 349 -34.62 -7.27 -27.59
N PRO A 350 -34.84 -7.56 -26.29
CA PRO A 350 -35.01 -6.52 -25.29
C PRO A 350 -33.84 -5.54 -25.32
N THR A 351 -34.15 -4.26 -25.28
CA THR A 351 -33.10 -3.24 -25.43
C THR A 351 -32.28 -3.11 -24.15
N THR A 352 -31.05 -2.59 -24.29
CA THR A 352 -30.21 -2.27 -23.13
C THR A 352 -30.89 -1.29 -22.17
N GLN A 353 -31.76 -0.39 -22.68
CA GLN A 353 -32.51 0.55 -21.84
C GLN A 353 -33.57 -0.15 -20.99
N GLU A 354 -34.32 -1.09 -21.56
CA GLU A 354 -35.31 -1.89 -20.82
C GLU A 354 -34.66 -2.65 -19.65
N LEU A 355 -33.45 -3.18 -19.87
CA LEU A 355 -32.70 -3.84 -18.79
C LEU A 355 -32.20 -2.86 -17.73
N LYS A 356 -31.77 -1.65 -18.12
CA LYS A 356 -31.36 -0.61 -17.17
C LYS A 356 -32.52 -0.21 -16.27
N ASP A 357 -33.70 -0.02 -16.84
CA ASP A 357 -34.90 0.36 -16.09
C ASP A 357 -35.31 -0.74 -15.10
N LEU A 358 -35.19 -2.02 -15.49
CA LEU A 358 -35.44 -3.16 -14.61
C LEU A 358 -34.43 -3.23 -13.45
N LEU A 359 -33.13 -3.02 -13.73
CA LEU A 359 -32.08 -2.98 -12.71
C LEU A 359 -32.16 -1.77 -11.78
N ALA A 360 -32.73 -0.66 -12.22
CA ALA A 360 -32.91 0.53 -11.39
C ALA A 360 -34.01 0.35 -10.32
N ASN A 361 -34.95 -0.57 -10.57
CA ASN A 361 -36.05 -0.89 -9.65
C ASN A 361 -35.70 -1.98 -8.62
N MET A 362 -34.43 -2.42 -8.58
CA MET A 362 -33.90 -3.47 -7.71
C MET A 362 -32.68 -3.01 -6.92
#